data_AF-A0A973USL9-F1
#
_entry.id   AF-A0A973USL9-F1
#
_cell.length_a   1.000
_cell.length_b   1.000
_cell.length_c   1.000
_cell.angle_alpha   90.00
_cell.angle_beta   90.00
_cell.angle_gamma   90.00
#
_symmetry.space_group_name_H-M   'P 1'
#
loop_
_entity.id
_entity.type
_entity.pdbx_description
1 polymer ?
#
loop_
_entity_poly.entity_id
_entity_poly.type
_entity_poly.pdbx_seq_one_letter_code
_entity_poly.pdbx_strand_id
1 'polypeptide(L)'
;MIDTDAAIGFVVAKGDQVDRARLSYLRTGAAPADDILDRAENGQTRDGGWPAYGADGVASIDATCFRLAELDDLGALGRPAARRALDWLTTRQRPDGTWEEDPALADVAPPWATPGDPEARLYITANAAFWLTVAGHDARSAGPLDERPGGAYAGVVVKAAEALRAQVQPDGTMPTFLVATWLSAAVLYRQDMFYESVRLQQRLIERMPDLSAADAAWLAAANRRVGVRDEDPLIINAMLRLRQLQRTDGGFTSDDGDAFDVHTTLMAIRACR
;
A
#
# COMPACT_ATOMS: atom_id res chain seq x y z
N MET A 1 -9.49 -11.01 -17.43
CA MET A 1 -10.20 -10.59 -16.20
C MET A 1 -10.23 -11.80 -15.28
N ILE A 2 -10.03 -11.57 -13.98
CA ILE A 2 -10.17 -12.62 -12.96
C ILE A 2 -11.66 -12.96 -12.77
N ASP A 3 -11.97 -14.15 -12.29
CA ASP A 3 -13.32 -14.52 -11.87
C ASP A 3 -13.62 -13.85 -10.52
N THR A 4 -14.26 -12.67 -10.60
CA THR A 4 -14.53 -11.86 -9.40
C THR A 4 -15.62 -12.51 -8.53
N ASP A 5 -16.59 -13.21 -9.12
CA ASP A 5 -17.64 -13.88 -8.36
C ASP A 5 -17.10 -15.04 -7.54
N ALA A 6 -16.19 -15.84 -8.12
CA ALA A 6 -15.49 -16.89 -7.39
C ALA A 6 -14.63 -16.32 -6.24
N ALA A 7 -13.89 -15.24 -6.48
CA ALA A 7 -13.08 -14.57 -5.45
C ALA A 7 -13.94 -14.02 -4.29
N ILE A 8 -15.10 -13.42 -4.61
CA ILE A 8 -16.10 -12.98 -3.62
C ILE A 8 -16.57 -14.18 -2.80
N GLY A 9 -16.91 -15.29 -3.47
CA GLY A 9 -17.35 -16.53 -2.82
C GLY A 9 -16.30 -17.08 -1.85
N PHE A 10 -15.03 -17.06 -2.24
CA PHE A 10 -13.91 -17.47 -1.39
C PHE A 10 -13.82 -16.63 -0.10
N VAL A 11 -13.84 -15.30 -0.22
CA VAL A 11 -13.77 -14.40 0.94
C VAL A 11 -14.99 -14.56 1.86
N VAL A 12 -16.20 -14.75 1.31
CA VAL A 12 -17.40 -15.00 2.12
C VAL A 12 -17.27 -16.31 2.90
N ALA A 13 -16.69 -17.35 2.30
CA ALA A 13 -16.55 -18.66 2.93
C ALA A 13 -15.43 -18.71 3.98
N LYS A 14 -14.33 -17.97 3.77
CA LYS A 14 -13.09 -18.10 4.57
C LYS A 14 -12.77 -16.90 5.45
N GLY A 15 -13.23 -15.71 5.08
CA GLY A 15 -12.93 -14.47 5.80
C GLY A 15 -13.71 -14.31 7.09
N ASP A 16 -13.10 -13.57 8.02
CA ASP A 16 -13.70 -13.20 9.30
C ASP A 16 -14.71 -12.03 9.16
N GLN A 17 -15.15 -11.46 10.27
CA GLN A 17 -16.11 -10.36 10.27
C GLN A 17 -15.53 -9.07 9.64
N VAL A 18 -14.24 -8.79 9.86
CA VAL A 18 -13.55 -7.61 9.31
C VAL A 18 -13.31 -7.82 7.82
N ASP A 19 -12.89 -9.00 7.39
CA ASP A 19 -12.70 -9.33 5.97
C ASP A 19 -13.98 -9.19 5.16
N ARG A 20 -15.11 -9.66 5.71
CA ARG A 20 -16.42 -9.51 5.07
C ARG A 20 -16.88 -8.06 5.01
N ALA A 21 -16.51 -7.23 6.00
CA ALA A 21 -16.78 -5.80 5.96
C ALA A 21 -15.93 -5.09 4.90
N ARG A 22 -14.62 -5.41 4.81
CA ARG A 22 -13.72 -4.96 3.72
C ARG A 22 -14.31 -5.34 2.36
N LEU A 23 -14.72 -6.60 2.18
CA LEU A 23 -15.39 -7.06 0.96
C LEU A 23 -16.67 -6.25 0.65
N SER A 24 -17.51 -6.00 1.65
CA SER A 24 -18.76 -5.25 1.49
C SER A 24 -18.51 -3.84 0.95
N TYR A 25 -17.54 -3.13 1.55
CA TYR A 25 -17.11 -1.82 1.10
C TYR A 25 -16.49 -1.87 -0.31
N LEU A 26 -15.58 -2.83 -0.53
CA LEU A 26 -14.98 -3.09 -1.85
C LEU A 26 -15.98 -3.57 -2.92
N ARG A 27 -17.25 -3.85 -2.60
CA ARG A 27 -18.27 -4.15 -3.61
C ARG A 27 -19.25 -3.02 -3.81
N THR A 28 -19.68 -2.39 -2.72
CA THR A 28 -20.86 -1.52 -2.72
C THR A 28 -20.62 -0.14 -2.14
N GLY A 29 -19.45 0.09 -1.53
CA GLY A 29 -19.18 1.30 -0.74
C GLY A 29 -19.98 1.34 0.56
N ALA A 30 -20.60 0.23 0.98
CA ALA A 30 -21.34 0.16 2.23
C ALA A 30 -20.39 0.38 3.43
N ALA A 31 -20.69 1.39 4.23
CA ALA A 31 -19.92 1.70 5.43
C ALA A 31 -19.98 0.52 6.42
N PRO A 32 -18.84 0.08 6.99
CA PRO A 32 -18.81 -0.89 8.07
C PRO A 32 -19.51 -0.37 9.33
N ALA A 33 -19.92 -1.28 10.21
CA ALA A 33 -20.39 -0.91 11.55
C ALA A 33 -19.25 -0.32 12.39
N ASP A 34 -19.59 0.57 13.33
CA ASP A 34 -18.60 1.27 14.17
C ASP A 34 -17.71 0.30 14.99
N ASP A 35 -18.26 -0.82 15.46
CA ASP A 35 -17.50 -1.82 16.21
C ASP A 35 -16.41 -2.52 15.36
N ILE A 36 -16.62 -2.62 14.04
CA ILE A 36 -15.61 -3.11 13.09
C ILE A 36 -14.49 -2.09 12.92
N LEU A 37 -14.87 -0.82 12.79
CA LEU A 37 -13.90 0.28 12.67
C LEU A 37 -13.07 0.42 13.94
N ASP A 38 -13.70 0.34 15.12
CA ASP A 38 -13.02 0.37 16.41
C ASP A 38 -12.02 -0.79 16.57
N ARG A 39 -12.36 -1.99 16.07
CA ARG A 39 -11.43 -3.14 16.05
C ARG A 39 -10.25 -2.90 15.12
N ALA A 40 -10.48 -2.36 13.92
CA ALA A 40 -9.43 -2.06 12.95
C ALA A 40 -8.50 -0.94 13.45
N GLU A 41 -9.04 0.02 14.21
CA GLU A 41 -8.29 1.15 14.77
C GLU A 41 -7.58 0.81 16.10
N ASN A 42 -7.88 -0.35 16.70
CA ASN A 42 -7.37 -0.73 18.01
C ASN A 42 -5.83 -0.80 18.06
N GLY A 43 -5.26 -0.49 19.22
CA GLY A 43 -3.82 -0.55 19.46
C GLY A 43 -3.01 0.63 18.91
N GLN A 44 -3.66 1.67 18.37
CA GLN A 44 -2.96 2.89 17.94
C GLN A 44 -2.29 3.56 19.15
N THR A 45 -1.03 3.96 18.98
CA THR A 45 -0.30 4.72 20.01
C THR A 45 -0.89 6.13 20.15
N ARG A 46 -0.58 6.79 21.27
CA ARG A 46 -1.02 8.17 21.54
C ARG A 46 -0.56 9.15 20.46
N ASP A 47 0.60 8.90 19.86
CA ASP A 47 1.21 9.77 18.85
C ASP A 47 0.67 9.50 17.43
N GLY A 48 -0.08 8.41 17.24
CA GLY A 48 -0.82 8.13 16.00
C GLY A 48 -0.30 6.94 15.18
N GLY A 49 0.91 6.45 15.41
CA GLY A 49 1.39 5.23 14.75
C GLY A 49 0.83 3.97 15.40
N TRP A 50 0.90 2.83 14.71
CA TRP A 50 0.63 1.50 15.28
C TRP A 50 1.92 0.76 15.61
N PRO A 51 1.98 -0.01 16.70
CA PRO A 51 3.17 -0.75 17.06
C PRO A 51 3.38 -1.96 16.16
N ALA A 52 4.65 -2.33 15.95
CA ALA A 52 4.99 -3.61 15.36
C ALA A 52 4.52 -4.75 16.28
N TYR A 53 4.21 -5.90 15.68
CA TYR A 53 3.87 -7.08 16.47
C TYR A 53 5.04 -7.48 17.37
N GLY A 54 4.79 -7.66 18.66
CA GLY A 54 5.82 -8.01 19.63
C GLY A 54 6.73 -6.84 20.07
N ALA A 55 6.51 -5.63 19.55
CA ALA A 55 7.16 -4.43 20.08
C ALA A 55 6.33 -3.86 21.23
N ASP A 56 6.96 -3.54 22.35
CA ASP A 56 6.32 -3.00 23.58
C ASP A 56 5.77 -1.58 23.37
N GLY A 57 4.76 -1.44 22.52
CA GLY A 57 4.07 -0.17 22.23
C GLY A 57 4.85 0.81 21.35
N VAL A 58 6.04 0.45 20.85
CA VAL A 58 6.83 1.28 19.94
C VAL A 58 6.17 1.28 18.56
N ALA A 59 5.74 2.46 18.10
CA ALA A 59 5.13 2.63 16.79
C ALA A 59 6.12 2.28 15.66
N SER A 60 5.65 1.50 14.70
CA SER A 60 6.37 1.10 13.49
C SER A 60 5.75 1.75 12.26
N ILE A 61 6.60 2.17 11.34
CA ILE A 61 6.16 2.74 10.06
C ILE A 61 5.52 1.66 9.18
N ASP A 62 6.12 0.47 9.09
CA ASP A 62 5.58 -0.67 8.34
C ASP A 62 4.20 -1.08 8.88
N ALA A 63 4.09 -1.28 10.19
CA ALA A 63 2.82 -1.64 10.83
C ALA A 63 1.75 -0.55 10.65
N THR A 64 2.15 0.73 10.69
CA THR A 64 1.24 1.85 10.42
C THR A 64 0.76 1.85 8.98
N CYS A 65 1.64 1.63 8.00
CA CYS A 65 1.28 1.51 6.59
C CYS A 65 0.34 0.32 6.34
N PHE A 66 0.59 -0.82 6.99
CA PHE A 66 -0.30 -1.98 6.94
C PHE A 66 -1.72 -1.64 7.45
N ARG A 67 -1.81 -0.95 8.60
CA ARG A 67 -3.12 -0.52 9.14
C ARG A 67 -3.83 0.49 8.23
N LEU A 68 -3.11 1.40 7.58
CA LEU A 68 -3.69 2.29 6.58
C LEU A 68 -4.28 1.53 5.38
N ALA A 69 -3.65 0.42 4.96
CA ALA A 69 -4.19 -0.45 3.92
C ALA A 69 -5.54 -1.06 4.32
N GLU A 70 -5.63 -1.61 5.53
CA GLU A 70 -6.87 -2.18 6.06
C GLU A 70 -7.98 -1.12 6.19
N LEU A 71 -7.63 0.07 6.68
CA LEU A 71 -8.58 1.18 6.80
C LEU A 71 -9.05 1.67 5.43
N ASP A 72 -8.21 1.70 4.40
CA ASP A 72 -8.62 2.05 3.04
C ASP A 72 -9.62 1.05 2.47
N ASP A 73 -9.43 -0.25 2.72
CA ASP A 73 -10.37 -1.30 2.33
C ASP A 73 -11.72 -1.22 3.06
N LEU A 74 -11.77 -0.49 4.18
CA LEU A 74 -12.98 -0.19 4.95
C LEU A 74 -13.59 1.19 4.62
N GLY A 75 -12.96 1.97 3.73
CA GLY A 75 -13.37 3.35 3.45
C GLY A 75 -13.08 4.33 4.59
N ALA A 76 -12.16 3.97 5.47
CA ALA A 76 -11.92 4.61 6.76
C ALA A 76 -10.72 5.57 6.78
N LEU A 77 -10.05 5.82 5.64
CA LEU A 77 -8.94 6.80 5.58
C LEU A 77 -9.36 8.22 6.00
N GLY A 78 -10.65 8.55 5.88
CA GLY A 78 -11.20 9.83 6.33
C GLY A 78 -11.35 9.97 7.85
N ARG A 79 -11.22 8.88 8.62
CA ARG A 79 -11.47 8.85 10.08
C ARG A 79 -10.33 9.47 10.89
N PRO A 80 -10.59 9.92 12.14
CA PRO A 80 -9.58 10.54 12.99
C PRO A 80 -8.34 9.68 13.23
N ALA A 81 -8.48 8.36 13.37
CA ALA A 81 -7.34 7.46 13.58
C ALA A 81 -6.40 7.44 12.37
N ALA A 82 -6.94 7.28 11.15
CA ALA A 82 -6.15 7.33 9.92
C ALA A 82 -5.44 8.69 9.74
N ARG A 83 -6.12 9.80 10.01
CA ARG A 83 -5.51 11.14 9.95
C ARG A 83 -4.35 11.30 10.92
N ARG A 84 -4.51 10.87 12.18
CA ARG A 84 -3.41 10.90 13.15
C ARG A 84 -2.22 10.07 12.70
N ALA A 85 -2.45 8.93 12.05
CA ALA A 85 -1.38 8.09 11.53
C ALA A 85 -0.64 8.73 10.34
N LEU A 86 -1.38 9.34 9.41
CA LEU A 86 -0.80 10.10 8.30
C LEU A 86 0.00 11.30 8.82
N ASP A 87 -0.54 12.04 9.78
CA ASP A 87 0.15 13.17 10.42
C ASP A 87 1.40 12.68 11.15
N TRP A 88 1.31 11.57 11.89
CA TRP A 88 2.46 10.92 12.51
C TRP A 88 3.54 10.57 11.49
N LEU A 89 3.20 9.95 10.35
CA LEU A 89 4.14 9.67 9.27
C LEU A 89 4.86 10.95 8.81
N THR A 90 4.17 12.09 8.69
CA THR A 90 4.84 13.35 8.33
C THR A 90 5.89 13.79 9.33
N THR A 91 5.67 13.56 10.63
CA THR A 91 6.64 13.92 11.68
C THR A 91 7.85 12.99 11.72
N ARG A 92 7.74 11.80 11.11
CA ARG A 92 8.81 10.79 11.05
C ARG A 92 9.73 10.93 9.83
N GLN A 93 9.40 11.81 8.88
CA GLN A 93 10.26 12.04 7.72
C GLN A 93 11.60 12.64 8.17
N ARG A 94 12.69 12.03 7.72
CA ARG A 94 14.06 12.50 7.97
C ARG A 94 14.37 13.74 7.11
N PRO A 95 15.41 14.52 7.46
CA PRO A 95 15.80 15.71 6.68
C PRO A 95 16.11 15.44 5.20
N ASP A 96 16.56 14.23 4.87
CA ASP A 96 16.88 13.77 3.52
C ASP A 96 15.64 13.30 2.72
N GLY A 97 14.44 13.38 3.31
CA GLY A 97 13.18 12.98 2.67
C GLY A 97 12.81 11.51 2.85
N THR A 98 13.65 10.72 3.53
CA THR A 98 13.43 9.27 3.74
C THR A 98 12.71 8.96 5.05
N TRP A 99 12.25 7.72 5.19
CA TRP A 99 11.76 7.15 6.43
C TRP A 99 12.56 5.90 6.79
N GLU A 100 12.68 5.64 8.08
CA GLU A 100 13.35 4.48 8.65
C GLU A 100 12.63 4.11 9.94
N GLU A 101 12.61 2.81 10.27
CA GLU A 101 12.06 2.35 11.53
C GLU A 101 12.83 2.89 12.74
N ASP A 102 12.16 2.94 13.89
CA ASP A 102 12.82 3.31 15.13
C ASP A 102 13.93 2.30 15.48
N PRO A 103 15.13 2.72 15.88
CA PRO A 103 16.20 1.81 16.29
C PRO A 103 15.80 0.83 17.39
N ALA A 104 14.83 1.18 18.25
CA ALA A 104 14.31 0.28 19.28
C ALA A 104 13.61 -0.97 18.72
N LEU A 105 13.26 -0.97 17.43
CA LEU A 105 12.63 -2.11 16.75
C LEU A 105 13.65 -3.10 16.17
N ALA A 106 14.95 -2.83 16.27
CA ALA A 106 15.99 -3.62 15.58
C ALA A 106 15.94 -5.13 15.89
N ASP A 107 15.55 -5.52 17.11
CA ASP A 107 15.50 -6.92 17.52
C ASP A 107 14.26 -7.69 17.03
N VAL A 108 13.21 -6.97 16.63
CA VAL A 108 11.91 -7.53 16.23
C VAL A 108 11.52 -7.21 14.80
N ALA A 109 12.23 -6.28 14.15
CA ALA A 109 11.92 -5.85 12.80
C ALA A 109 12.14 -6.98 11.79
N PRO A 110 11.20 -7.21 10.87
CA PRO A 110 11.44 -8.11 9.74
C PRO A 110 12.52 -7.54 8.81
N PRO A 111 13.12 -8.37 7.92
CA PRO A 111 14.22 -7.93 7.05
C PRO A 111 13.94 -6.64 6.27
N TRP A 112 12.72 -6.48 5.77
CA TRP A 112 12.31 -5.31 4.98
C TRP A 112 12.08 -4.03 5.79
N ALA A 113 12.06 -4.10 7.12
CA ALA A 113 11.88 -2.96 8.01
C ALA A 113 13.06 -2.77 8.97
N THR A 114 14.19 -3.45 8.74
CA THR A 114 15.36 -3.40 9.62
C THR A 114 15.91 -1.97 9.74
N PRO A 115 15.94 -1.37 10.96
CA PRO A 115 16.54 -0.05 11.15
C PRO A 115 18.01 -0.03 10.75
N GLY A 116 18.42 1.01 10.02
CA GLY A 116 19.79 1.21 9.56
C GLY A 116 20.15 0.48 8.26
N ASP A 117 19.33 -0.48 7.81
CA ASP A 117 19.51 -1.15 6.53
C ASP A 117 19.09 -0.24 5.35
N PRO A 118 19.96 -0.01 4.36
CA PRO A 118 19.63 0.86 3.22
C PRO A 118 18.46 0.35 2.36
N GLU A 119 18.33 -0.96 2.15
CA GLU A 119 17.27 -1.54 1.34
C GLU A 119 15.92 -1.37 2.04
N ALA A 120 15.86 -1.67 3.34
CA ALA A 120 14.69 -1.46 4.20
C ALA A 120 14.28 0.01 4.24
N ARG A 121 15.24 0.94 4.37
CA ARG A 121 14.96 2.39 4.34
C ARG A 121 14.24 2.81 3.06
N LEU A 122 14.65 2.29 1.90
CA LEU A 122 13.99 2.60 0.64
C LEU A 122 12.58 2.03 0.55
N TYR A 123 12.37 0.80 1.02
CA TYR A 123 11.03 0.22 1.12
C TYR A 123 10.11 1.04 2.04
N ILE A 124 10.57 1.34 3.26
CA ILE A 124 9.80 2.11 4.24
C ILE A 124 9.50 3.52 3.71
N THR A 125 10.45 4.14 3.01
CA THR A 125 10.25 5.42 2.32
C THR A 125 9.17 5.33 1.25
N ALA A 126 9.22 4.32 0.38
CA ALA A 126 8.24 4.14 -0.68
C ALA A 126 6.83 3.87 -0.11
N ASN A 127 6.72 3.07 0.95
CA ASN A 127 5.44 2.72 1.59
C ASN A 127 4.81 3.93 2.31
N ALA A 128 5.58 4.65 3.13
CA ALA A 128 5.09 5.86 3.80
C ALA A 128 4.69 6.95 2.79
N ALA A 129 5.53 7.18 1.77
CA ALA A 129 5.24 8.15 0.71
C ALA A 129 4.00 7.78 -0.11
N PHE A 130 3.77 6.50 -0.36
CA PHE A 130 2.59 6.00 -1.04
C PHE A 130 1.31 6.37 -0.26
N TRP A 131 1.24 6.09 1.04
CA TRP A 131 0.05 6.41 1.83
C TRP A 131 -0.23 7.91 1.96
N LEU A 132 0.82 8.73 2.10
CA LEU A 132 0.67 10.18 2.07
C LEU A 132 0.21 10.68 0.69
N THR A 133 0.66 10.04 -0.39
CA THR A 133 0.20 10.31 -1.76
C THR A 133 -1.28 9.96 -1.93
N VAL A 134 -1.72 8.81 -1.42
CA VAL A 134 -3.13 8.37 -1.43
C VAL A 134 -4.01 9.37 -0.68
N ALA A 135 -3.63 9.74 0.54
CA ALA A 135 -4.39 10.70 1.33
C ALA A 135 -4.46 12.09 0.66
N GLY A 136 -3.36 12.54 0.05
CA GLY A 136 -3.31 13.77 -0.72
C GLY A 136 -4.11 13.73 -2.03
N HIS A 137 -4.35 12.54 -2.58
CA HIS A 137 -5.22 12.34 -3.74
C HIS A 137 -6.71 12.39 -3.32
N ASP A 138 -7.06 11.75 -2.21
CA ASP A 138 -8.43 11.74 -1.68
C ASP A 138 -8.86 13.14 -1.18
N ALA A 139 -7.97 13.87 -0.52
CA ALA A 139 -8.26 15.22 -0.03
C ALA A 139 -8.62 16.20 -1.15
N ARG A 140 -8.01 16.06 -2.34
CA ARG A 140 -8.37 16.85 -3.53
C ARG A 140 -9.78 16.56 -4.05
N SER A 141 -10.34 15.39 -3.71
CA SER A 141 -11.73 15.03 -4.01
C SER A 141 -12.73 15.59 -2.99
N ALA A 142 -12.26 16.16 -1.86
CA ALA A 142 -13.09 16.61 -0.74
C ALA A 142 -13.35 18.14 -0.69
N GLY A 143 -12.74 18.96 -1.56
CA GLY A 143 -13.07 20.38 -1.68
C GLY A 143 -11.97 21.27 -2.30
N PRO A 144 -12.32 22.47 -2.81
CA PRO A 144 -11.47 23.28 -3.70
C PRO A 144 -10.40 24.14 -3.02
N LEU A 145 -10.19 24.05 -1.69
CA LEU A 145 -9.39 25.02 -0.93
C LEU A 145 -7.92 24.63 -0.72
N ASP A 146 -7.45 23.48 -1.21
CA ASP A 146 -6.02 23.11 -1.22
C ASP A 146 -5.55 22.79 -2.64
N GLU A 147 -5.02 23.80 -3.33
CA GLU A 147 -4.57 23.73 -4.73
C GLU A 147 -3.17 23.10 -4.88
N ARG A 148 -2.49 22.73 -3.78
CA ARG A 148 -1.16 22.11 -3.85
C ARG A 148 -1.27 20.70 -4.43
N PRO A 149 -0.39 20.30 -5.37
CA PRO A 149 -0.29 18.91 -5.80
C PRO A 149 0.05 17.99 -4.61
N GLY A 150 -0.95 17.28 -4.05
CA GLY A 150 -0.78 16.35 -2.93
C GLY A 150 -1.43 16.79 -1.62
N GLY A 151 -2.22 17.87 -1.61
CA GLY A 151 -2.97 18.33 -0.43
C GLY A 151 -2.06 18.68 0.75
N ALA A 152 -2.55 18.44 1.98
CA ALA A 152 -1.85 18.73 3.22
C ALA A 152 -0.43 18.11 3.32
N TYR A 153 -0.17 17.05 2.56
CA TYR A 153 1.06 16.26 2.59
C TYR A 153 2.02 16.55 1.43
N ALA A 154 1.68 17.48 0.53
CA ALA A 154 2.42 17.76 -0.71
C ALA A 154 3.94 17.94 -0.50
N GLY A 155 4.34 18.80 0.45
CA GLY A 155 5.77 19.08 0.68
C GLY A 155 6.56 17.87 1.21
N VAL A 156 5.90 16.99 1.97
CA VAL A 156 6.49 15.76 2.50
C VAL A 156 6.67 14.74 1.38
N VAL A 157 5.64 14.56 0.54
CA VAL A 157 5.66 13.65 -0.61
C VAL A 157 6.68 14.07 -1.66
N VAL A 158 6.81 15.37 -1.97
CA VAL A 158 7.81 15.87 -2.94
C VAL A 158 9.23 15.48 -2.52
N LYS A 159 9.58 15.68 -1.24
CA LYS A 159 10.91 15.29 -0.73
C LYS A 159 11.15 13.78 -0.82
N ALA A 160 10.13 12.99 -0.52
CA ALA A 160 10.17 11.54 -0.65
C ALA A 160 10.39 11.11 -2.10
N ALA A 161 9.64 11.70 -3.03
CA ALA A 161 9.73 11.42 -4.45
C ALA A 161 11.11 11.76 -5.00
N GLU A 162 11.70 12.89 -4.61
CA GLU A 162 13.07 13.25 -4.96
C GLU A 162 14.10 12.22 -4.42
N ALA A 163 13.93 11.77 -3.17
CA ALA A 163 14.79 10.74 -2.58
C ALA A 163 14.67 9.39 -3.31
N LEU A 164 13.44 8.96 -3.66
CA LEU A 164 13.19 7.73 -4.41
C LEU A 164 13.72 7.83 -5.85
N ARG A 165 13.50 8.97 -6.52
CA ARG A 165 13.98 9.25 -7.88
C ARG A 165 15.49 9.09 -7.97
N ALA A 166 16.23 9.55 -6.97
CA ALA A 166 17.68 9.44 -6.91
C ALA A 166 18.20 7.99 -6.84
N GLN A 167 17.34 7.02 -6.49
CA GLN A 167 17.69 5.60 -6.37
C GLN A 167 17.30 4.77 -7.60
N VAL A 168 16.55 5.36 -8.54
CA VAL A 168 16.14 4.70 -9.78
C VAL A 168 17.36 4.55 -10.69
N GLN A 169 17.75 3.30 -10.95
CA GLN A 169 18.87 2.99 -11.83
C GLN A 169 18.48 3.14 -13.30
N PRO A 170 19.47 3.31 -14.21
CA PRO A 170 19.20 3.40 -15.65
C PRO A 170 18.49 2.18 -16.25
N ASP A 171 18.55 1.02 -15.63
CA ASP A 171 17.83 -0.19 -16.08
C ASP A 171 16.44 -0.33 -15.43
N GLY A 172 15.98 0.66 -14.66
CA GLY A 172 14.70 0.63 -13.97
C GLY A 172 14.68 -0.21 -12.69
N THR A 173 15.85 -0.69 -12.24
CA THR A 173 15.96 -1.33 -10.92
C THR A 173 16.09 -0.30 -9.80
N MET A 174 15.78 -0.73 -8.60
CA MET A 174 16.09 -0.02 -7.36
C MET A 174 16.85 -0.99 -6.44
N PRO A 175 17.83 -0.50 -5.66
CA PRO A 175 18.61 -1.34 -4.74
C PRO A 175 17.81 -1.61 -3.45
N THR A 176 16.69 -2.33 -3.58
CA THR A 176 15.76 -2.64 -2.48
C THR A 176 14.79 -3.75 -2.90
N PHE A 177 13.93 -4.16 -1.98
CA PHE A 177 12.84 -5.09 -2.20
C PHE A 177 11.96 -4.66 -3.37
N LEU A 178 11.50 -5.63 -4.17
CA LEU A 178 10.74 -5.36 -5.39
C LEU A 178 9.49 -4.51 -5.14
N VAL A 179 8.86 -4.69 -3.97
CA VAL A 179 7.71 -3.90 -3.53
C VAL A 179 7.94 -2.39 -3.54
N ALA A 180 9.13 -1.94 -3.17
CA ALA A 180 9.48 -0.53 -3.21
C ALA A 180 9.42 0.01 -4.65
N THR A 181 9.65 -0.82 -5.67
CA THR A 181 9.62 -0.43 -7.09
C THR A 181 8.22 -0.01 -7.52
N TRP A 182 7.17 -0.80 -7.24
CA TRP A 182 5.80 -0.43 -7.67
C TRP A 182 5.17 0.66 -6.80
N LEU A 183 5.53 0.75 -5.54
CA LEU A 183 5.14 1.86 -4.67
C LEU A 183 5.81 3.16 -5.12
N SER A 184 7.10 3.12 -5.47
CA SER A 184 7.82 4.27 -6.02
C SER A 184 7.26 4.69 -7.38
N ALA A 185 6.92 3.73 -8.25
CA ALA A 185 6.29 4.04 -9.54
C ALA A 185 4.99 4.83 -9.35
N ALA A 186 4.16 4.43 -8.37
CA ALA A 186 2.92 5.11 -8.01
C ALA A 186 3.15 6.53 -7.44
N VAL A 187 4.11 6.68 -6.53
CA VAL A 187 4.48 8.00 -5.96
C VAL A 187 5.00 8.94 -7.04
N LEU A 188 5.96 8.49 -7.86
CA LEU A 188 6.56 9.28 -8.93
C LEU A 188 5.53 9.67 -10.00
N TYR A 189 4.62 8.76 -10.35
CA TYR A 189 3.50 9.03 -11.26
C TYR A 189 2.65 10.21 -10.77
N ARG A 190 2.36 10.27 -9.47
CA ARG A 190 1.54 11.34 -8.86
C ARG A 190 2.27 12.66 -8.67
N GLN A 191 3.60 12.64 -8.73
CA GLN A 191 4.45 13.84 -8.69
C GLN A 191 4.86 14.29 -10.11
N ASP A 192 4.20 13.78 -11.14
CA ASP A 192 4.48 14.08 -12.55
C ASP A 192 5.93 13.74 -12.98
N MET A 193 6.63 12.89 -12.22
CA MET A 193 7.95 12.33 -12.54
C MET A 193 7.79 11.12 -13.46
N PHE A 194 7.13 11.33 -14.60
CA PHE A 194 6.67 10.27 -15.49
C PHE A 194 7.80 9.46 -16.10
N TYR A 195 8.95 10.08 -16.38
CA TYR A 195 10.09 9.38 -16.98
C TYR A 195 10.61 8.26 -16.07
N GLU A 196 10.80 8.57 -14.79
CA GLU A 196 11.27 7.62 -13.80
C GLU A 196 10.18 6.61 -13.45
N SER A 197 8.92 7.05 -13.32
CA SER A 197 7.78 6.14 -13.12
C SER A 197 7.70 5.09 -14.24
N VAL A 198 7.70 5.51 -15.51
CA VAL A 198 7.64 4.59 -16.67
C VAL A 198 8.82 3.63 -16.69
N ARG A 199 10.03 4.08 -16.29
CA ARG A 199 11.20 3.20 -16.23
C ARG A 199 11.00 2.07 -15.20
N LEU A 200 10.49 2.40 -14.02
CA LEU A 200 10.14 1.39 -13.01
C LEU A 200 9.04 0.45 -13.51
N GLN A 201 8.01 0.98 -14.17
CA GLN A 201 6.93 0.18 -14.75
C GLN A 201 7.43 -0.81 -15.81
N GLN A 202 8.35 -0.40 -16.70
CA GLN A 202 8.95 -1.29 -17.69
C GLN A 202 9.66 -2.48 -17.02
N ARG A 203 10.45 -2.20 -15.96
CA ARG A 203 11.11 -3.25 -15.20
C ARG A 203 10.13 -4.20 -14.51
N LEU A 204 9.04 -3.67 -13.98
CA LEU A 204 7.97 -4.48 -13.37
C LEU A 204 7.24 -5.35 -14.40
N ILE A 205 7.02 -4.86 -15.62
CA ILE A 205 6.43 -5.64 -16.71
C ILE A 205 7.35 -6.81 -17.09
N GLU A 206 8.66 -6.59 -17.18
CA GLU A 206 9.63 -7.66 -17.44
C GLU A 206 9.62 -8.75 -16.36
N ARG A 207 9.43 -8.36 -15.09
CA ARG A 207 9.37 -9.26 -13.93
C ARG A 207 7.99 -9.88 -13.70
N MET A 208 6.96 -9.42 -14.40
CA MET A 208 5.57 -9.86 -14.21
C MET A 208 5.37 -11.39 -14.24
N PRO A 209 6.04 -12.15 -15.15
CA PRO A 209 5.89 -13.62 -15.18
C PRO A 209 6.34 -14.32 -13.89
N ASP A 210 7.21 -13.69 -13.10
CA ASP A 210 7.80 -14.25 -11.89
C ASP A 210 7.05 -13.83 -10.62
N LEU A 211 6.14 -12.84 -10.70
CA LEU A 211 5.45 -12.33 -9.52
C LEU A 211 4.49 -13.38 -8.93
N SER A 212 4.41 -13.41 -7.60
CA SER A 212 3.37 -14.14 -6.88
C SER A 212 1.99 -13.51 -7.11
N ALA A 213 0.95 -14.16 -6.59
CA ALA A 213 -0.40 -13.59 -6.64
C ALA A 213 -0.50 -12.36 -5.75
N ALA A 214 0.14 -12.38 -4.58
CA ALA A 214 0.18 -11.26 -3.65
C ALA A 214 0.88 -10.04 -4.25
N ASP A 215 2.07 -10.22 -4.84
CA ASP A 215 2.81 -9.14 -5.48
C ASP A 215 2.04 -8.53 -6.66
N ALA A 216 1.48 -9.37 -7.54
CA ALA A 216 0.70 -8.90 -8.68
C ALA A 216 -0.57 -8.15 -8.25
N ALA A 217 -1.24 -8.62 -7.19
CA ALA A 217 -2.41 -7.97 -6.62
C ALA A 217 -2.05 -6.62 -5.99
N TRP A 218 -1.00 -6.56 -5.20
CA TRP A 218 -0.56 -5.33 -4.55
C TRP A 218 -0.13 -4.29 -5.56
N LEU A 219 0.69 -4.68 -6.53
CA LEU A 219 1.17 -3.81 -7.59
C LEU A 219 0.00 -3.17 -8.36
N ALA A 220 -0.98 -3.97 -8.78
CA ALA A 220 -2.15 -3.48 -9.51
C ALA A 220 -3.03 -2.58 -8.62
N ALA A 221 -3.34 -3.03 -7.40
CA ALA A 221 -4.16 -2.28 -6.46
C ALA A 221 -3.53 -0.92 -6.09
N ALA A 222 -2.22 -0.88 -5.83
CA ALA A 222 -1.51 0.35 -5.45
C ALA A 222 -1.48 1.35 -6.60
N ASN A 223 -1.14 0.92 -7.82
CA ASN A 223 -1.03 1.81 -8.98
C ASN A 223 -2.40 2.34 -9.42
N ARG A 224 -3.44 1.50 -9.42
CA ARG A 224 -4.82 1.97 -9.68
C ARG A 224 -5.32 2.92 -8.59
N ARG A 225 -4.97 2.69 -7.33
CA ARG A 225 -5.38 3.55 -6.20
C ARG A 225 -4.92 5.00 -6.35
N VAL A 226 -3.83 5.23 -7.07
CA VAL A 226 -3.29 6.55 -7.41
C VAL A 226 -3.69 7.00 -8.84
N GLY A 227 -4.64 6.32 -9.48
CA GLY A 227 -5.20 6.73 -10.77
C GLY A 227 -4.36 6.37 -12.00
N VAL A 228 -3.44 5.39 -11.90
CA VAL A 228 -2.89 4.76 -13.11
C VAL A 228 -4.04 4.07 -13.84
N ARG A 229 -4.17 4.36 -15.14
CA ARG A 229 -5.33 3.96 -15.93
C ARG A 229 -5.36 2.47 -16.24
N ASP A 230 -6.55 1.95 -16.49
CA ASP A 230 -6.81 0.55 -16.83
C ASP A 230 -6.13 0.11 -18.13
N GLU A 231 -5.93 1.04 -19.08
CA GLU A 231 -5.24 0.76 -20.34
C GLU A 231 -3.70 0.82 -20.21
N ASP A 232 -3.18 1.16 -19.03
CA ASP A 232 -1.74 1.16 -18.80
C ASP A 232 -1.17 -0.27 -18.92
N PRO A 233 -0.09 -0.47 -19.69
CA PRO A 233 0.52 -1.78 -19.87
C PRO A 233 0.85 -2.48 -18.55
N LEU A 234 1.24 -1.75 -17.50
CA LEU A 234 1.53 -2.35 -16.20
C LEU A 234 0.27 -3.01 -15.61
N ILE A 235 -0.86 -2.30 -15.64
CA ILE A 235 -2.13 -2.78 -15.10
C ILE A 235 -2.64 -3.97 -15.92
N ILE A 236 -2.59 -3.88 -17.25
CA ILE A 236 -2.99 -4.99 -18.13
C ILE A 236 -2.19 -6.26 -17.83
N ASN A 237 -0.86 -6.15 -17.73
CA ASN A 237 0.01 -7.30 -17.47
C ASN A 237 -0.23 -7.89 -16.07
N ALA A 238 -0.44 -7.06 -15.05
CA ALA A 238 -0.78 -7.52 -13.71
C ALA A 238 -2.12 -8.27 -13.66
N MET A 239 -3.15 -7.75 -14.33
CA MET A 239 -4.45 -8.41 -14.41
C MET A 239 -4.40 -9.74 -15.20
N LEU A 240 -3.53 -9.83 -16.21
CA LEU A 240 -3.27 -11.09 -16.91
C LEU A 240 -2.56 -12.10 -16.00
N ARG A 241 -1.58 -11.65 -15.21
CA ARG A 241 -0.87 -12.49 -14.24
C ARG A 241 -1.82 -13.02 -13.17
N LEU A 242 -2.64 -12.16 -12.58
CA LEU A 242 -3.65 -12.59 -11.59
C LEU A 242 -4.60 -13.63 -12.18
N ARG A 243 -5.06 -13.45 -13.42
CA ARG A 243 -5.92 -14.45 -14.08
C ARG A 243 -5.26 -15.83 -14.16
N GLN A 244 -3.95 -15.90 -14.38
CA GLN A 244 -3.21 -17.17 -14.46
C GLN A 244 -3.04 -17.82 -13.08
N LEU A 245 -2.96 -17.01 -12.02
CA LEU A 245 -2.69 -17.47 -10.66
C LEU A 245 -3.95 -17.72 -9.83
N GLN A 246 -5.13 -17.33 -10.32
CA GLN A 246 -6.38 -17.58 -9.61
C GLN A 246 -6.64 -19.09 -9.50
N ARG A 247 -6.88 -19.55 -8.27
CA ARG A 247 -7.19 -20.95 -7.99
C ARG A 247 -8.62 -21.30 -8.40
N THR A 248 -8.90 -22.60 -8.49
CA THR A 248 -10.23 -23.11 -8.85
C THR A 248 -11.31 -22.83 -7.80
N ASP A 249 -10.94 -22.58 -6.55
CA ASP A 249 -11.85 -22.14 -5.47
C ASP A 249 -12.08 -20.62 -5.47
N GLY A 250 -11.50 -19.89 -6.44
CA GLY A 250 -11.61 -18.45 -6.60
C GLY A 250 -10.58 -17.64 -5.81
N GLY A 251 -9.88 -18.26 -4.86
CA GLY A 251 -8.89 -17.61 -4.01
C GLY A 251 -7.53 -17.42 -4.68
N PHE A 252 -6.67 -16.68 -3.99
CA PHE A 252 -5.28 -16.44 -4.36
C PHE A 252 -4.36 -16.84 -3.21
N THR A 253 -3.26 -17.51 -3.53
CA THR A 253 -2.26 -17.93 -2.54
C THR A 253 -1.47 -16.73 -2.03
N SER A 254 -1.34 -16.63 -0.71
CA SER A 254 -0.45 -15.67 -0.06
C SER A 254 1.00 -16.18 0.06
N ASP A 255 1.96 -15.26 0.03
CA ASP A 255 3.37 -15.55 0.31
C ASP A 255 3.61 -15.75 1.83
N ASP A 256 2.70 -15.26 2.68
CA ASP A 256 2.73 -15.42 4.14
C ASP A 256 1.99 -16.68 4.64
N GLY A 257 1.53 -17.52 3.72
CA GLY A 257 0.84 -18.78 3.98
C GLY A 257 -0.69 -18.69 4.00
N ASP A 258 -1.33 -19.86 4.02
CA ASP A 258 -2.78 -20.03 3.76
C ASP A 258 -3.71 -19.19 4.64
N ALA A 259 -3.26 -18.83 5.86
CA ALA A 259 -4.03 -17.97 6.77
C ALA A 259 -4.27 -16.57 6.20
N PHE A 260 -3.42 -16.12 5.26
CA PHE A 260 -3.47 -14.81 4.64
C PHE A 260 -4.06 -14.82 3.22
N ASP A 261 -4.51 -15.98 2.71
CA ASP A 261 -5.13 -16.09 1.38
C ASP A 261 -6.34 -15.16 1.22
N VAL A 262 -7.10 -14.94 2.29
CA VAL A 262 -8.26 -14.01 2.29
C VAL A 262 -7.78 -12.58 2.05
N HIS A 263 -6.69 -12.17 2.70
CA HIS A 263 -6.10 -10.85 2.52
C HIS A 263 -5.63 -10.65 1.07
N THR A 264 -4.91 -11.63 0.51
CA THR A 264 -4.45 -11.59 -0.88
C THR A 264 -5.62 -11.56 -1.88
N THR A 265 -6.69 -12.32 -1.59
CA THR A 265 -7.88 -12.33 -2.43
C THR A 265 -8.64 -10.99 -2.38
N LEU A 266 -8.76 -10.37 -1.21
CA LEU A 266 -9.31 -9.01 -1.07
C LEU A 266 -8.49 -7.99 -1.86
N MET A 267 -7.17 -8.10 -1.83
CA MET A 267 -6.26 -7.24 -2.60
C MET A 267 -6.43 -7.42 -4.11
N ALA A 268 -6.64 -8.65 -4.59
CA ALA A 268 -6.93 -8.93 -6.00
C ALA A 268 -8.31 -8.36 -6.44
N ILE A 269 -9.32 -8.42 -5.56
CA ILE A 269 -10.63 -7.78 -5.80
C ILE A 269 -10.45 -6.26 -5.87
N ARG A 270 -9.66 -5.67 -4.97
CA ARG A 270 -9.33 -4.24 -4.99
C ARG A 270 -8.62 -3.83 -6.27
N ALA A 271 -7.71 -4.65 -6.80
CA ALA A 271 -7.04 -4.40 -8.07
C ALA A 271 -8.00 -4.35 -9.28
N CYS A 272 -9.26 -4.79 -9.14
CA CYS A 272 -10.27 -4.68 -10.18
C CYS A 272 -11.10 -3.37 -10.11
N ARG A 273 -10.83 -2.49 -9.13
CA ARG A 273 -11.52 -1.21 -8.94
C ARG A 273 -10.57 -0.06 -9.21
#